data_AF-A0A172XQ19-F1
#
_entry.id   AF-A0A172XQ19-F1
#
_cell.length_a   1.000
_cell.length_b   1.000
_cell.length_c   1.000
_cell.angle_alpha   90.00
_cell.angle_beta   90.00
_cell.angle_gamma   90.00
#
_symmetry.space_group_name_H-M   'P 1'
#
loop_
_entity.id
_entity.type
_entity.pdbx_description
1 polymer ?
#
loop_
_entity_poly.entity_id
_entity_poly.type
_entity_poly.pdbx_seq_one_letter_code
_entity_poly.pdbx_strand_id
1 'polypeptide(L)' 'MNIDNYQNLKGKNKTQIVDELGEEFNFFPADMWTYTLGKSWFGQKKILVILFENDTAVKLYTKRTYGKFSSSNL' A
#
# COMPACT_ATOMS: atom_id res chain seq x y z
N MET A 1 8.13 -9.86 5.61
CA MET A 1 8.77 -8.67 4.99
C MET A 1 8.65 -7.45 5.90
N ASN A 2 9.73 -6.69 6.06
CA ASN A 2 9.82 -5.47 6.85
C ASN A 2 9.47 -4.23 5.98
N ILE A 3 9.04 -3.11 6.57
CA ILE A 3 8.78 -1.84 5.85
C ILE A 3 10.04 -1.30 5.18
N ASP A 4 11.21 -1.60 5.75
CA ASP A 4 12.51 -1.15 5.26
C ASP A 4 12.78 -1.57 3.79
N ASN A 5 12.13 -2.65 3.34
CA ASN A 5 12.21 -3.11 1.95
C ASN A 5 11.45 -2.21 0.95
N TYR A 6 10.67 -1.24 1.43
CA TYR A 6 9.80 -0.38 0.59
C TYR A 6 10.14 1.12 0.71
N GLN A 7 11.22 1.47 1.43
CA GLN A 7 11.63 2.88 1.57
C GLN A 7 12.01 3.50 0.23
N ASN A 8 12.45 2.68 -0.73
CA ASN A 8 12.75 3.06 -2.10
C ASN A 8 11.52 3.55 -2.89
N LEU A 9 10.30 3.29 -2.43
CA LEU A 9 9.08 3.81 -3.05
C LEU A 9 8.80 5.27 -2.70
N LYS A 10 9.41 5.80 -1.64
CA LYS A 10 9.22 7.20 -1.24
C LYS A 10 9.77 8.13 -2.33
N GLY A 11 8.97 9.12 -2.73
CA GLY A 11 9.30 10.05 -3.81
C GLY A 11 9.00 9.52 -5.22
N LYS A 12 8.58 8.26 -5.37
CA LYS A 12 8.12 7.74 -6.66
C LYS A 12 6.71 8.21 -6.98
N ASN A 13 6.41 8.27 -8.28
CA ASN A 13 5.05 8.51 -8.74
C ASN A 13 4.23 7.23 -8.86
N LYS A 14 2.91 7.37 -9.06
CA LYS A 14 1.99 6.23 -9.14
C LYS A 14 2.38 5.22 -10.23
N THR A 15 2.77 5.68 -11.42
CA THR A 15 3.20 4.80 -12.52
C THR A 15 4.44 4.00 -12.14
N GLN A 16 5.47 4.64 -11.58
CA GLN A 16 6.69 3.96 -11.13
C GLN A 16 6.43 2.93 -10.04
N ILE A 17 5.43 3.17 -9.19
CA ILE A 17 5.03 2.22 -8.14
C ILE A 17 4.29 1.03 -8.75
N VAL A 18 3.42 1.25 -9.76
CA VAL A 18 2.80 0.15 -10.52
C VAL A 18 3.85 -0.68 -11.25
N ASP A 19 4.85 -0.05 -11.86
CA ASP A 19 5.93 -0.76 -12.56
C ASP A 19 6.74 -1.66 -11.61
N GLU A 20 6.89 -1.26 -10.34
CA GLU A 20 7.67 -2.02 -9.35
C GLU A 20 6.84 -3.07 -8.59
N LEU A 21 5.61 -2.72 -8.17
CA LEU A 21 4.78 -3.57 -7.32
C LEU A 21 3.71 -4.35 -8.10
N GLY A 22 3.47 -3.98 -9.35
CA GLY A 22 2.33 -4.43 -10.13
C GLY A 22 1.06 -3.61 -9.88
N GLU A 23 0.02 -3.96 -10.63
CA GLU A 23 -1.30 -3.37 -10.51
C GLU A 23 -2.12 -4.13 -9.44
N GLU A 24 -2.79 -3.36 -8.58
CA GLU A 24 -3.86 -3.85 -7.69
C GLU A 24 -5.13 -3.02 -7.94
N PHE A 25 -6.22 -3.31 -7.24
CA PHE A 25 -7.50 -2.58 -7.36
C PHE A 25 -7.46 -1.17 -6.72
N ASN A 26 -6.41 -0.39 -7.02
CA ASN A 26 -6.26 0.98 -6.59
C ASN A 26 -6.86 1.92 -7.65
N PHE A 27 -7.68 2.87 -7.22
CA PHE A 27 -8.21 3.91 -8.11
C PHE A 27 -7.10 4.94 -8.36
N PHE A 28 -6.72 5.15 -9.63
CA PHE A 28 -5.55 5.98 -9.96
C PHE A 28 -5.60 7.41 -9.37
N PRO A 29 -6.74 8.13 -9.37
CA PRO A 29 -6.84 9.44 -8.74
C PRO A 29 -6.80 9.45 -7.20
N ALA A 30 -6.91 8.31 -6.51
CA ALA A 30 -6.93 8.29 -5.05
C ALA A 30 -5.56 8.63 -4.44
N ASP A 31 -5.57 9.36 -3.32
CA ASP A 31 -4.35 9.75 -2.59
C ASP A 31 -3.83 8.67 -1.64
N MET A 32 -4.54 7.55 -1.54
CA MET A 32 -4.13 6.40 -0.72
C MET A 32 -4.26 5.13 -1.55
N TRP A 33 -3.16 4.39 -1.66
CA TRP A 33 -3.15 3.05 -2.23
C TRP A 33 -2.81 2.00 -1.18
N THR A 34 -3.28 0.79 -1.42
CA THR A 34 -2.96 -0.37 -0.60
C THR A 34 -2.47 -1.54 -1.43
N TYR A 35 -1.49 -2.26 -0.89
CA TYR A 35 -0.95 -3.48 -1.47
C TYR A 35 -0.92 -4.60 -0.42
N THR A 36 -1.34 -5.81 -0.80
CA THR A 36 -1.28 -6.96 0.09
C THR A 36 0.10 -7.59 0.06
N LEU A 37 0.91 -7.37 1.09
CA LEU A 37 2.26 -7.94 1.20
C LEU A 37 2.27 -9.43 1.55
N GLY A 38 1.16 -9.95 2.06
CA GLY A 38 1.03 -11.35 2.41
C GLY A 38 -0.14 -11.63 3.33
N LYS A 39 -0.50 -12.91 3.42
CA LYS A 39 -1.59 -13.43 4.25
C LYS A 39 -1.07 -14.59 5.09
N SER A 40 -1.35 -14.57 6.40
CA SER A 40 -1.09 -15.70 7.28
C SER A 40 -2.18 -16.76 7.12
N TRP A 41 -1.88 -18.00 7.53
CA TRP A 41 -2.84 -19.11 7.52
C TRP A 41 -4.13 -18.79 8.29
N PHE A 42 -4.02 -18.04 9.40
CA PHE A 42 -5.15 -17.59 10.20
C PHE A 42 -5.87 -16.36 9.63
N GLY A 43 -5.64 -16.02 8.36
CA GLY A 43 -6.36 -14.95 7.67
C GLY A 43 -5.90 -13.53 7.99
N GLN A 44 -4.81 -13.36 8.76
CA GLN A 44 -4.21 -12.04 8.98
C GLN A 44 -3.56 -11.57 7.68
N LYS A 45 -3.93 -10.40 7.19
CA LYS A 45 -3.27 -9.74 6.06
C LYS A 45 -2.27 -8.71 6.57
N LYS A 46 -1.09 -8.67 5.96
CA LYS A 46 -0.18 -7.53 6.07
C LYS A 46 -0.36 -6.65 4.84
N ILE A 47 -0.70 -5.39 5.06
CA ILE A 47 -0.99 -4.42 4.01
C ILE A 47 0.07 -3.32 4.06
N LEU A 48 0.64 -2.98 2.91
CA LEU A 48 1.38 -1.75 2.70
C LEU A 48 0.38 -0.65 2.34
N VAL A 49 0.48 0.48 3.01
CA VAL A 49 -0.28 1.69 2.69
C VAL A 49 0.69 2.74 2.17
N ILE A 50 0.34 3.35 1.05
CA ILE A 50 1.10 4.41 0.40
C ILE A 50 0.19 5.64 0.31
N LEU A 51 0.65 6.77 0.85
CA LEU A 51 -0.03 8.05 0.73
C LEU A 51 0.69 8.91 -0.29
N PHE A 52 -0.10 9.57 -1.14
CA PHE A 52 0.36 10.42 -2.22
C PHE A 52 -0.02 11.88 -1.98
N GLU A 53 0.85 12.77 -2.41
CA GLU A 53 0.57 14.19 -2.60
C GLU A 53 1.08 14.59 -3.98
N ASN A 54 0.23 15.21 -4.80
CA ASN A 54 0.59 15.60 -6.18
C ASN A 54 1.27 14.45 -6.97
N ASP A 55 0.64 13.28 -6.96
CA ASP A 55 1.14 12.05 -7.60
C ASP A 55 2.46 11.50 -7.03
N THR A 56 2.97 12.03 -5.91
CA THR A 56 4.24 11.59 -5.30
C THR A 56 4.01 10.86 -4.00
N ALA A 57 4.62 9.69 -3.82
CA ALA A 57 4.53 8.93 -2.56
C ALA A 57 5.29 9.63 -1.43
N VAL A 58 4.55 10.20 -0.48
CA VAL A 58 5.13 10.97 0.64
C VAL A 58 5.29 10.16 1.92
N LYS A 59 4.42 9.16 2.13
CA LYS A 59 4.41 8.36 3.35
C LYS A 59 4.05 6.91 3.07
N LEU A 60 4.79 6.01 3.73
CA LEU A 60 4.57 4.58 3.67
C LEU A 60 4.50 4.00 5.07
N TYR A 61 3.59 3.06 5.27
CA TYR A 61 3.53 2.29 6.50
C TYR A 61 2.85 0.95 6.27
N THR A 62 3.09 -0.02 7.16
CA THR A 62 2.40 -1.31 7.10
C THR A 62 1.39 -1.44 8.22
N LYS A 63 0.22 -2.00 7.91
CA LYS A 63 -0.78 -2.39 8.89
C LYS A 63 -1.04 -3.89 8.81
N ARG A 64 -1.36 -4.51 9.95
CA ARG A 64 -1.89 -5.87 10.00
C ARG A 64 -3.39 -5.79 10.22
N THR A 65 -4.16 -6.55 9.46
CA THR A 65 -5.61 -6.59 9.59
C THR A 65 -6.12 -8.03 9.53
N TYR A 66 -7.29 -8.28 10.09
CA TYR A 66 -8.00 -9.53 10.02
C TYR A 66 -9.35 -9.26 9.32
N GLY A 67 -9.85 -10.20 8.52
CA GLY A 67 -11.15 -10.05 7.84
C GLY A 67 -11.16 -9.14 6.60
N LYS A 68 -12.35 -8.65 6.21
CA LYS A 68 -12.56 -7.73 5.08
C LYS A 68 -12.29 -6.28 5.52
N PHE A 69 -11.50 -5.54 4.74
CA PHE A 69 -11.25 -4.12 4.96
C PHE A 69 -12.55 -3.32 4.77
N SER A 70 -12.96 -2.56 5.79
CA SER A 70 -14.03 -1.56 5.71
C SER A 70 -13.38 -0.18 5.84
N SER A 71 -13.69 0.73 4.92
CA SER A 71 -13.17 2.11 4.85
C SER A 71 -13.64 3.02 6.00
N SER A 72 -14.37 2.49 6.97
CA SER A 72 -15.07 3.24 8.03
C SER A 72 -14.22 3.57 9.27
N ASN A 73 -12.92 3.29 9.26
CA ASN A 73 -12.00 3.59 10.38
C ASN A 73 -10.74 4.35 9.91
N LEU A 74 -10.91 5.24 8.93
CA LEU A 74 -9.90 6.25 8.59
C LEU A 74 -10.13 7.50 9.41
#